data_AF-A0A498LLA1-F1
#
_entry.id   AF-A0A498LLA1-F1
#
_cell.length_a   1.000
_cell.length_b   1.000
_cell.length_c   1.000
_cell.angle_alpha   90.00
_cell.angle_beta   90.00
_cell.angle_gamma   90.00
#
_symmetry.space_group_name_H-M   'P 1'
#
loop_
_entity.id
_entity.type
_entity.pdbx_description
1 polymer ?
#
loop_
_entity_poly.entity_id
_entity_poly.type
_entity_poly.pdbx_seq_one_letter_code
_entity_poly.pdbx_strand_id
1 'polypeptide(L)'
;MLLSHPSGEHTPLPNNAHTTCITVLEWSSNGGRLVTGDQAGVMVVWRVDARGKLQGSPLIKHDYSKPLTCCIFRPPPPAEDVAMLARAAVSGDETALDMFNWKKSNKGAAFALGSQEGLAFFISTADGSVFSVDEQARSVPLLSVESAVQKMWYSKRRAVLAVVTDSLLLSQFSLGPEGIAHEIKVLAAGTSRGRVALWHMVTVSDQKGDMKIHWKLQTPAEVEGNISQLQWGSSSHLLAVCSSSCVVILSEHVMCSHYSQQMAAVQLTPAQLSLANFNTNTHITFHTDTHIRAVQVTKVNGRPDNKVYFYDIELDTLLYFDFFTGRPESSLDQSEDGQRSRCEGELAARCPVSQFWDENEPRLFVCETVPANSDLHSSSQSQIEKDDVLVVTFFVTQEHGLLLQDSQPKPATLLSLLALDTPYYYYICKLGEDGDRLVSTPAATAQVPSSPQMVVRRALRDFVGLESCEKQTRDAMLNFSFYLTIGDMDEAFKAIKLIKSHMIHKHEVQEISLT
;
A
#
# COMPACT_ATOMS: atom_id res chain seq x y z
N MET A 1 55.03 4.77 -13.21
CA MET A 1 55.18 4.86 -11.74
C MET A 1 56.61 5.36 -11.49
N LEU A 2 56.78 6.63 -11.11
CA LEU A 2 58.10 7.18 -10.74
C LEU A 2 58.38 6.74 -9.29
N LEU A 3 59.21 5.71 -9.10
CA LEU A 3 59.71 5.32 -7.79
C LEU A 3 60.82 6.28 -7.39
N SER A 4 60.49 7.33 -6.63
CA SER A 4 61.50 8.13 -5.94
C SER A 4 62.02 7.31 -4.75
N HIS A 5 63.26 6.85 -4.85
CA HIS A 5 64.09 6.13 -3.86
C HIS A 5 64.05 4.58 -3.92
N PRO A 6 65.03 3.93 -4.57
CA PRO A 6 65.21 2.48 -4.52
C PRO A 6 66.04 1.98 -3.33
N SER A 7 66.42 2.83 -2.37
CA SER A 7 67.31 2.47 -1.24
C SER A 7 66.55 2.30 0.08
N GLY A 8 65.52 1.45 0.09
CA GLY A 8 64.71 1.15 1.29
C GLY A 8 64.89 -0.30 1.74
N GLU A 9 64.90 -0.55 3.05
CA GLU A 9 64.86 -1.91 3.61
C GLU A 9 63.70 -2.71 2.99
N HIS A 10 64.01 -3.86 2.39
CA HIS A 10 62.98 -4.79 1.90
C HIS A 10 62.43 -5.60 3.07
N THR A 11 61.13 -5.45 3.36
CA THR A 11 60.43 -6.35 4.29
C THR A 11 59.66 -7.37 3.45
N PRO A 12 60.16 -8.62 3.29
CA PRO A 12 59.43 -9.64 2.57
C PRO A 12 58.14 -10.00 3.33
N LEU A 13 57.12 -10.43 2.59
CA LEU A 13 55.95 -11.07 3.19
C LEU A 13 56.42 -12.31 3.97
N PRO A 14 55.86 -12.59 5.16
CA PRO A 14 56.18 -13.78 5.93
C PRO A 14 56.08 -15.07 5.10
N ASN A 15 57.06 -15.95 5.26
CA ASN A 15 57.17 -17.20 4.49
C ASN A 15 55.88 -18.05 4.63
N ASN A 16 55.45 -18.66 3.52
CA ASN A 16 54.27 -19.53 3.41
C ASN A 16 52.90 -18.85 3.58
N ALA A 17 52.82 -17.53 3.50
CA ALA A 17 51.53 -16.84 3.48
C ALA A 17 50.71 -17.18 2.23
N HIS A 18 51.38 -17.14 1.07
CA HIS A 18 50.84 -17.46 -0.26
C HIS A 18 51.71 -18.54 -0.92
N THR A 19 51.05 -19.49 -1.59
CA THR A 19 51.71 -20.58 -2.33
C THR A 19 51.62 -20.41 -3.84
N THR A 20 50.84 -19.42 -4.30
CA THR A 20 50.61 -19.09 -5.71
C THR A 20 50.83 -17.61 -5.97
N CYS A 21 50.71 -17.17 -7.23
CA CYS A 21 50.89 -15.77 -7.59
C CYS A 21 49.85 -14.86 -6.92
N ILE A 22 50.32 -13.73 -6.39
CA ILE A 22 49.47 -12.70 -5.80
C ILE A 22 48.74 -11.98 -6.93
N THR A 23 47.42 -11.95 -6.88
CA THR A 23 46.51 -11.33 -7.85
C THR A 23 45.89 -10.05 -7.31
N VAL A 24 45.80 -9.90 -5.99
CA VAL A 24 45.19 -8.75 -5.31
C VAL A 24 46.17 -8.14 -4.32
N LEU A 25 46.32 -6.82 -4.37
CA LEU A 25 47.20 -6.07 -3.47
C LEU A 25 46.58 -4.69 -3.20
N GLU A 26 45.97 -4.51 -2.02
CA GLU A 26 45.21 -3.28 -1.71
C GLU A 26 45.56 -2.73 -0.33
N TRP A 27 45.88 -1.43 -0.27
CA TRP A 27 46.18 -0.70 0.96
C TRP A 27 44.92 -0.12 1.59
N SER A 28 44.84 -0.09 2.92
CA SER A 28 43.87 0.75 3.62
C SER A 28 44.18 2.23 3.40
N SER A 29 43.17 3.09 3.48
CA SER A 29 43.33 4.53 3.24
C SER A 29 44.32 5.21 4.18
N ASN A 30 44.50 4.70 5.40
CA ASN A 30 45.50 5.19 6.34
C ASN A 30 46.89 4.51 6.24
N GLY A 31 47.06 3.53 5.33
CA GLY A 31 48.30 2.76 5.16
C GLY A 31 48.66 1.80 6.31
N GLY A 32 47.81 1.65 7.33
CA GLY A 32 48.06 0.78 8.48
C GLY A 32 47.76 -0.70 8.22
N ARG A 33 47.11 -1.03 7.09
CA ARG A 33 46.74 -2.40 6.72
C ARG A 33 46.97 -2.64 5.24
N LEU A 34 47.34 -3.88 4.91
CA LEU A 34 47.51 -4.36 3.55
C LEU A 34 46.73 -5.66 3.36
N VAL A 35 45.92 -5.75 2.31
CA VAL A 35 45.27 -7.00 1.89
C VAL A 35 46.03 -7.58 0.72
N THR A 36 46.41 -8.84 0.83
CA THR A 36 46.99 -9.64 -0.25
C THR A 36 46.09 -10.81 -0.57
N GLY A 37 45.89 -11.09 -1.86
CA GLY A 37 45.12 -12.23 -2.33
C GLY A 37 45.87 -12.96 -3.44
N ASP A 38 45.73 -14.28 -3.53
CA ASP A 38 46.40 -15.10 -4.55
C ASP A 38 45.45 -15.87 -5.48
N GLN A 39 46.05 -16.52 -6.49
CA GLN A 39 45.37 -17.32 -7.50
C GLN A 39 44.73 -18.60 -6.92
N ALA A 40 45.20 -19.10 -5.77
CA ALA A 40 44.57 -20.24 -5.10
C ALA A 40 43.31 -19.85 -4.32
N GLY A 41 43.09 -18.56 -4.11
CA GLY A 41 41.96 -18.05 -3.33
C GLY A 41 42.29 -17.72 -1.88
N VAL A 42 43.57 -17.70 -1.51
CA VAL A 42 44.01 -17.35 -0.16
C VAL A 42 44.09 -15.83 -0.05
N MET A 43 43.31 -15.27 0.86
CA MET A 43 43.34 -13.87 1.27
C MET A 43 44.05 -13.73 2.61
N VAL A 44 44.96 -12.77 2.72
CA VAL A 44 45.67 -12.44 3.95
C VAL A 44 45.60 -10.95 4.22
N VAL A 45 45.33 -10.58 5.47
CA VAL A 45 45.35 -9.19 5.93
C VAL A 45 46.56 -8.97 6.84
N TRP A 46 47.38 -7.98 6.52
CA TRP A 46 48.57 -7.62 7.27
C TRP A 46 48.34 -6.34 8.07
N ARG A 47 48.88 -6.30 9.29
CA ARG A 47 49.03 -5.06 10.05
C ARG A 47 50.41 -4.48 9.76
N VAL A 48 50.44 -3.18 9.48
CA VAL A 48 51.67 -2.43 9.24
C VAL A 48 51.94 -1.55 10.45
N ASP A 49 53.16 -1.61 10.99
CA ASP A 49 53.55 -0.78 12.11
C ASP A 49 53.80 0.68 11.69
N ALA A 50 53.98 1.58 12.66
CA ALA A 50 54.26 2.99 12.41
C ALA A 50 55.56 3.25 11.62
N ARG A 51 56.42 2.23 11.47
CA ARG A 51 57.67 2.28 10.70
C ARG A 51 57.53 1.64 9.31
N GLY A 52 56.32 1.25 8.91
CA GLY A 52 56.05 0.66 7.60
C GLY A 52 56.41 -0.82 7.50
N LYS A 53 56.72 -1.51 8.61
CA LYS A 53 57.05 -2.94 8.62
C LYS A 53 55.80 -3.78 8.84
N LEU A 54 55.67 -4.84 8.05
CA LEU A 54 54.62 -5.84 8.20
C LEU A 54 54.86 -6.65 9.49
N GLN A 55 53.82 -6.79 10.32
CA GLN A 55 53.89 -7.67 11.49
C GLN A 55 53.97 -9.14 11.06
N GLY A 56 54.77 -9.94 11.78
CA GLY A 56 55.09 -11.32 11.38
C GLY A 56 53.91 -12.29 11.36
N SER A 57 52.88 -12.06 12.18
CA SER A 57 51.62 -12.82 12.14
C SER A 57 50.54 -12.07 11.37
N PRO A 58 49.85 -12.70 10.41
CA PRO A 58 48.73 -12.08 9.71
C PRO A 58 47.56 -11.83 10.67
N LEU A 59 46.81 -10.77 10.42
CA LEU A 59 45.61 -10.43 11.17
C LEU A 59 44.43 -11.33 10.82
N ILE A 60 44.29 -11.65 9.52
CA ILE A 60 43.26 -12.54 8.98
C ILE A 60 43.90 -13.39 7.90
N LYS A 61 43.51 -14.66 7.83
CA LYS A 61 43.72 -15.53 6.67
C LYS A 61 42.41 -16.25 6.34
N HIS A 62 41.88 -16.08 5.13
CA HIS A 62 40.71 -16.79 4.60
C HIS A 62 41.06 -17.50 3.30
N ASP A 63 40.37 -18.61 3.02
CA ASP A 63 40.50 -19.38 1.79
C ASP A 63 39.14 -19.43 1.10
N TYR A 64 39.07 -18.87 -0.11
CA TYR A 64 37.89 -18.84 -0.95
C TYR A 64 37.89 -19.95 -2.02
N SER A 65 38.97 -20.73 -2.11
CA SER A 65 39.17 -21.83 -3.07
C SER A 65 39.02 -21.44 -4.55
N LYS A 66 38.99 -20.14 -4.84
CA LYS A 66 38.81 -19.53 -6.15
C LYS A 66 39.75 -18.33 -6.27
N PRO A 67 40.37 -18.09 -7.45
CA PRO A 67 41.28 -16.97 -7.63
C PRO A 67 40.64 -15.64 -7.24
N LEU A 68 41.34 -14.81 -6.48
CA LEU A 68 40.85 -13.49 -6.08
C LEU A 68 41.12 -12.48 -7.19
N THR A 69 40.16 -11.60 -7.47
CA THR A 69 40.25 -10.68 -8.61
C THR A 69 40.31 -9.21 -8.22
N CYS A 70 39.54 -8.77 -7.24
CA CYS A 70 39.51 -7.38 -6.79
C CYS A 70 39.33 -7.30 -5.26
N CYS A 71 39.85 -6.23 -4.67
CA CYS A 71 39.57 -5.85 -3.29
C CYS A 71 39.42 -4.33 -3.20
N ILE A 72 38.44 -3.87 -2.41
CA ILE A 72 38.25 -2.44 -2.12
C ILE A 72 37.92 -2.24 -0.64
N PHE A 73 38.59 -1.30 0.02
CA PHE A 73 38.25 -0.91 1.39
C PHE A 73 36.96 -0.09 1.43
N ARG A 74 36.15 -0.31 2.47
CA ARG A 74 35.03 0.58 2.80
C ARG A 74 35.61 1.82 3.48
N PRO A 75 35.30 3.04 3.00
CA PRO A 75 35.73 4.25 3.68
C PRO A 75 35.16 4.25 5.11
N PRO A 76 35.95 4.64 6.13
CA PRO A 76 35.46 4.71 7.50
C PRO A 76 34.21 5.60 7.57
N PRO A 77 33.25 5.34 8.48
CA PRO A 77 32.19 6.30 8.79
C PRO A 77 32.81 7.69 8.98
N PRO A 78 32.15 8.79 8.56
CA PRO A 78 32.68 10.09 8.89
C PRO A 78 32.79 10.10 10.42
N ALA A 79 33.92 10.54 10.99
CA ALA A 79 33.91 10.85 12.41
C ALA A 79 32.77 11.85 12.58
N GLU A 80 31.66 11.42 13.21
CA GLU A 80 30.58 12.34 13.51
C GLU A 80 31.22 13.43 14.36
N ASP A 81 31.02 14.68 13.93
CA ASP A 81 31.66 15.81 14.58
C ASP A 81 31.23 15.77 16.05
N VAL A 82 32.18 15.42 16.92
CA VAL A 82 31.96 15.25 18.35
C VAL A 82 31.33 16.52 18.92
N ALA A 83 31.61 17.68 18.32
CA ALA A 83 30.98 18.94 18.68
C ALA A 83 29.49 19.03 18.27
N MET A 84 29.08 18.46 17.13
CA MET A 84 27.67 18.38 16.74
C MET A 84 26.90 17.38 17.59
N LEU A 85 27.45 16.18 17.82
CA LEU A 85 26.85 15.18 18.71
C LEU A 85 26.71 15.72 20.14
N ALA A 86 27.75 16.40 20.65
CA ALA A 86 27.69 17.03 21.97
C ALA A 86 26.61 18.13 22.02
N ARG A 87 26.44 18.93 20.97
CA ARG A 87 25.36 19.94 20.89
C ARG A 87 23.98 19.29 20.86
N ALA A 88 23.80 18.24 20.06
CA ALA A 88 22.54 17.49 19.94
C ALA A 88 22.16 16.83 21.28
N ALA A 89 23.13 16.20 21.95
CA ALA A 89 22.95 15.61 23.27
C ALA A 89 22.60 16.66 24.33
N VAL A 90 23.25 17.83 24.31
CA VAL A 90 22.95 18.96 25.21
C VAL A 90 21.57 19.56 24.93
N SER A 91 21.07 19.48 23.68
CA SER A 91 19.71 19.87 23.32
C SER A 91 18.64 18.83 23.64
N GLY A 92 19.01 17.69 24.25
CA GLY A 92 18.07 16.66 24.70
C GLY A 92 17.76 15.56 23.68
N ASP A 93 18.58 15.40 22.64
CA ASP A 93 18.47 14.26 21.72
C ASP A 93 18.90 12.97 22.43
N GLU A 94 17.93 12.12 22.75
CA GLU A 94 18.14 10.85 23.44
C GLU A 94 19.06 9.90 22.64
N THR A 95 19.01 9.96 21.31
CA THR A 95 19.87 9.13 20.45
C THR A 95 21.33 9.58 20.49
N ALA A 96 21.57 10.89 20.52
CA ALA A 96 22.91 11.45 20.68
C ALA A 96 23.45 11.22 22.11
N LEU A 97 22.59 11.30 23.13
CA LEU A 97 22.93 10.96 24.53
C LEU A 97 23.32 9.49 24.69
N ASP A 98 22.61 8.58 24.02
CA ASP A 98 22.92 7.15 24.04
C ASP A 98 24.29 6.84 23.40
N MET A 99 24.67 7.57 22.35
CA MET A 99 26.01 7.47 21.77
C MET A 99 27.12 7.91 22.74
N PHE A 100 26.82 8.78 23.72
CA PHE A 100 27.72 9.15 24.82
C PHE A 100 27.67 8.20 26.04
N ASN A 101 26.66 7.33 26.16
CA ASN A 101 26.52 6.36 27.26
C ASN A 101 27.23 5.02 26.95
N TRP A 102 28.53 5.10 26.67
CA TRP A 102 29.38 4.00 26.17
C TRP A 102 29.64 2.84 27.16
N LYS A 103 29.21 2.93 28.42
CA LYS A 103 29.48 1.89 29.44
C LYS A 103 28.40 0.81 29.57
N LYS A 104 27.23 0.95 28.93
CA LYS A 104 26.10 0.01 29.11
C LYS A 104 25.81 -0.91 27.93
N SER A 105 26.40 -0.71 26.76
CA SER A 105 26.17 -1.59 25.61
C SER A 105 27.12 -2.79 25.63
N ASN A 106 26.60 -3.95 26.02
CA ASN A 106 27.33 -5.22 26.10
C ASN A 106 27.57 -5.87 24.72
N LYS A 107 27.68 -5.07 23.65
CA LYS A 107 27.99 -5.50 22.27
C LYS A 107 28.99 -4.56 21.60
N GLY A 108 30.27 -4.79 21.88
CA GLY A 108 31.35 -4.81 20.88
C GLY A 108 31.69 -3.60 20.01
N ALA A 109 31.08 -2.42 20.15
CA ALA A 109 31.47 -1.23 19.40
C ALA A 109 32.29 -0.28 20.28
N ALA A 110 33.61 -0.35 20.19
CA ALA A 110 34.49 0.64 20.83
C ALA A 110 34.40 1.96 20.05
N PHE A 111 33.83 3.00 20.65
CA PHE A 111 33.98 4.37 20.16
C PHE A 111 35.42 4.80 20.43
N ALA A 112 36.33 4.50 19.49
CA ALA A 112 37.70 4.97 19.56
C ALA A 112 37.71 6.47 19.24
N LEU A 113 37.92 7.30 20.27
CA LEU A 113 38.24 8.70 20.13
C LEU A 113 39.62 8.81 19.45
N GLY A 114 39.61 8.87 18.11
CA GLY A 114 40.78 8.79 17.25
C GLY A 114 40.55 7.75 16.16
N SER A 115 40.76 8.12 14.89
CA SER A 115 40.44 7.33 13.70
C SER A 115 41.04 5.90 13.74
N GLN A 116 40.32 4.94 14.30
CA GLN A 116 40.56 3.53 14.05
C GLN A 116 39.73 3.17 12.83
N GLU A 117 40.36 3.12 11.66
CA GLU A 117 39.71 2.53 10.50
C GLU A 117 39.34 1.08 10.82
N GLY A 118 38.04 0.83 10.79
CA GLY A 118 37.43 -0.48 10.75
C GLY A 118 38.06 -1.34 9.67
N LEU A 119 38.29 -2.62 9.95
CA LEU A 119 38.75 -3.60 8.97
C LEU A 119 37.58 -4.06 8.09
N ALA A 120 37.06 -3.14 7.28
CA ALA A 120 35.85 -3.32 6.52
C ALA A 120 36.17 -3.21 5.02
N PHE A 121 36.02 -4.29 4.25
CA PHE A 121 36.35 -4.29 2.82
C PHE A 121 35.51 -5.30 2.04
N PHE A 122 35.50 -5.17 0.71
CA PHE A 122 34.91 -6.12 -0.20
C PHE A 122 36.01 -6.87 -0.96
N ILE A 123 35.77 -8.14 -1.25
CA ILE A 123 36.68 -8.98 -2.03
C ILE A 123 35.89 -9.83 -3.03
N SER A 124 36.42 -10.01 -4.23
CA SER A 124 35.76 -10.80 -5.28
C SER A 124 36.62 -11.96 -5.78
N THR A 125 35.95 -12.99 -6.25
CA THR A 125 36.54 -14.20 -6.84
C THR A 125 36.29 -14.25 -8.36
N ALA A 126 37.11 -15.03 -9.06
CA ALA A 126 37.05 -15.19 -10.51
C ALA A 126 35.78 -15.89 -11.02
N ASP A 127 34.99 -16.50 -10.14
CA ASP A 127 33.68 -17.06 -10.47
C ASP A 127 32.53 -16.06 -10.34
N GLY A 128 32.82 -14.79 -10.09
CA GLY A 128 31.82 -13.73 -10.00
C GLY A 128 31.22 -13.54 -8.60
N SER A 129 31.71 -14.24 -7.57
CA SER A 129 31.23 -14.02 -6.20
C SER A 129 31.93 -12.82 -5.56
N VAL A 130 31.17 -12.02 -4.80
CA VAL A 130 31.68 -10.90 -4.01
C VAL A 130 31.32 -11.13 -2.54
N PHE A 131 32.29 -10.93 -1.67
CA PHE A 131 32.19 -11.10 -0.22
C PHE A 131 32.44 -9.79 0.50
N SER A 132 31.74 -9.58 1.60
CA SER A 132 32.01 -8.51 2.55
C SER A 132 32.78 -9.06 3.74
N VAL A 133 33.90 -8.45 4.07
CA VAL A 133 34.68 -8.74 5.28
C VAL A 133 34.43 -7.64 6.30
N ASP A 134 34.01 -8.05 7.50
CA ASP A 134 33.75 -7.15 8.62
C ASP A 134 34.95 -6.97 9.55
N GLU A 135 34.81 -6.05 10.51
CA GLU A 135 35.89 -5.72 11.44
C GLU A 135 36.25 -6.88 12.38
N GLN A 136 35.33 -7.82 12.59
CA GLN A 136 35.50 -9.02 13.40
C GLN A 136 36.09 -10.19 12.61
N ALA A 137 36.64 -9.93 11.41
CA ALA A 137 37.24 -10.93 10.52
C ALA A 137 36.25 -11.95 9.94
N ARG A 138 34.94 -11.68 9.98
CA ARG A 138 33.95 -12.53 9.34
C ARG A 138 33.82 -12.15 7.87
N SER A 139 33.90 -13.16 7.01
CA SER A 139 33.64 -13.05 5.59
C SER A 139 32.26 -13.59 5.28
N VAL A 140 31.38 -12.75 4.71
CA VAL A 140 30.03 -13.15 4.32
C VAL A 140 29.82 -12.94 2.81
N PRO A 141 29.15 -13.87 2.12
CA PRO A 141 28.76 -13.66 0.73
C PRO A 141 27.83 -12.44 0.62
N LEU A 142 28.09 -11.56 -0.35
CA LEU A 142 27.33 -10.33 -0.55
C LEU A 142 26.46 -10.40 -1.82
N LEU A 143 27.06 -10.80 -2.94
CA LEU A 143 26.39 -10.93 -4.24
C LEU A 143 27.16 -11.89 -5.15
N SER A 144 26.52 -12.29 -6.24
CA SER A 144 27.12 -13.07 -7.32
C SER A 144 26.72 -12.44 -8.66
N VAL A 145 27.68 -12.32 -9.57
CA VAL A 145 27.52 -11.79 -10.94
C VAL A 145 27.83 -12.88 -11.98
N GLU A 146 27.48 -12.62 -13.23
CA GLU A 146 27.49 -13.61 -14.32
C GLU A 146 28.89 -14.05 -14.77
N SER A 147 29.93 -13.25 -14.54
CA SER A 147 31.32 -13.57 -14.90
C SER A 147 32.33 -12.96 -13.93
N ALA A 148 33.62 -13.22 -14.17
CA ALA A 148 34.70 -12.75 -13.29
C ALA A 148 34.67 -11.23 -13.10
N VAL A 149 34.80 -10.80 -11.84
CA VAL A 149 34.83 -9.37 -11.50
C VAL A 149 36.16 -8.76 -11.92
N GLN A 150 36.11 -7.81 -12.85
CA GLN A 150 37.27 -7.07 -13.35
C GLN A 150 37.55 -5.83 -12.49
N LYS A 151 36.51 -5.17 -11.98
CA LYS A 151 36.65 -3.96 -11.14
C LYS A 151 35.46 -3.73 -10.24
N MET A 152 35.69 -3.11 -9.08
CA MET A 152 34.64 -2.70 -8.13
C MET A 152 34.83 -1.26 -7.68
N TRP A 153 33.71 -0.57 -7.39
CA TRP A 153 33.71 0.74 -6.74
C TRP A 153 32.59 0.86 -5.73
N TYR A 154 32.88 1.44 -4.57
CA TYR A 154 31.88 1.67 -3.54
C TYR A 154 31.65 3.18 -3.30
N SER A 155 30.39 3.59 -3.39
CA SER A 155 29.93 4.95 -3.09
C SER A 155 29.23 4.96 -1.74
N LYS A 156 29.96 5.34 -0.69
CA LYS A 156 29.43 5.47 0.67
C LYS A 156 28.20 6.37 0.78
N ARG A 157 28.20 7.53 0.12
CA ARG A 157 27.08 8.49 0.17
C ARG A 157 25.76 7.90 -0.31
N ARG A 158 25.83 6.92 -1.20
CA ARG A 158 24.66 6.27 -1.82
C ARG A 158 24.46 4.83 -1.33
N ALA A 159 25.33 4.33 -0.46
CA ALA A 159 25.41 2.92 -0.08
C ALA A 159 25.38 1.96 -1.29
N VAL A 160 26.10 2.33 -2.36
CA VAL A 160 26.07 1.61 -3.65
C VAL A 160 27.41 0.97 -3.94
N LEU A 161 27.40 -0.29 -4.38
CA LEU A 161 28.53 -1.00 -4.96
C LEU A 161 28.33 -1.14 -6.48
N ALA A 162 29.28 -0.69 -7.28
CA ALA A 162 29.33 -0.90 -8.72
C ALA A 162 30.35 -1.99 -9.05
N VAL A 163 29.99 -2.91 -9.93
CA VAL A 163 30.80 -4.07 -10.34
C VAL A 163 30.91 -4.06 -11.86
N VAL A 164 32.12 -4.21 -12.38
CA VAL A 164 32.40 -4.44 -13.81
C VAL A 164 32.96 -5.84 -13.98
N THR A 165 32.39 -6.60 -14.90
CA THR A 165 32.75 -7.99 -15.16
C THR A 165 33.51 -8.14 -16.47
N ASP A 166 34.17 -9.29 -16.69
CA ASP A 166 34.89 -9.60 -17.93
C ASP A 166 33.97 -9.71 -19.17
N SER A 167 32.66 -9.92 -18.95
CA SER A 167 31.62 -9.78 -19.99
C SER A 167 31.29 -8.33 -20.34
N LEU A 168 32.06 -7.36 -19.85
CA LEU A 168 31.85 -5.92 -20.04
C LEU A 168 30.52 -5.42 -19.49
N LEU A 169 29.92 -6.13 -18.53
CA LEU A 169 28.71 -5.69 -17.85
C LEU A 169 29.09 -4.77 -16.69
N LEU A 170 28.43 -3.61 -16.62
CA LEU A 170 28.46 -2.72 -15.45
C LEU A 170 27.14 -2.86 -14.69
N SER A 171 27.21 -3.42 -13.48
CA SER A 171 26.06 -3.61 -12.60
C SER A 171 26.18 -2.75 -11.34
N GLN A 172 25.07 -2.20 -10.89
CA GLN A 172 25.00 -1.37 -9.70
C GLN A 172 24.15 -2.08 -8.64
N PHE A 173 24.63 -2.13 -7.41
CA PHE A 173 23.97 -2.80 -6.28
C PHE A 173 23.79 -1.83 -5.12
N SER A 174 22.58 -1.75 -4.58
CA SER A 174 22.29 -1.08 -3.31
C SER A 174 22.55 -2.03 -2.16
N LEU A 175 23.27 -1.58 -1.15
CA LEU A 175 23.58 -2.39 0.04
C LEU A 175 22.59 -2.07 1.16
N GLY A 176 21.77 -3.05 1.53
CA GLY A 176 20.81 -2.91 2.64
C GLY A 176 21.47 -3.01 4.02
N PRO A 177 20.79 -2.54 5.10
CA PRO A 177 21.28 -2.68 6.48
C PRO A 177 21.41 -4.14 6.93
N GLU A 178 20.62 -5.05 6.34
CA GLU A 178 20.64 -6.50 6.57
C GLU A 178 21.84 -7.22 5.92
N GLY A 179 22.74 -6.49 5.24
CA GLY A 179 23.90 -7.06 4.56
C GLY A 179 23.60 -7.73 3.22
N ILE A 180 22.37 -7.60 2.71
CA ILE A 180 21.95 -8.10 1.39
C ILE A 180 22.16 -7.00 0.34
N ALA A 181 22.78 -7.37 -0.79
CA ALA A 181 22.93 -6.49 -1.93
C ALA A 181 21.78 -6.69 -2.94
N HIS A 182 21.13 -5.60 -3.33
CA HIS A 182 20.06 -5.60 -4.33
C HIS A 182 20.55 -4.93 -5.61
N GLU A 183 20.50 -5.65 -6.72
CA GLU A 183 20.83 -5.11 -8.03
C GLU A 183 19.81 -4.03 -8.44
N ILE A 184 20.30 -2.86 -8.83
CA ILE A 184 19.48 -1.73 -9.25
C ILE A 184 19.07 -1.94 -10.70
N LYS A 185 17.86 -2.48 -10.90
CA LYS A 185 17.27 -2.75 -12.22
C LYS A 185 16.24 -1.71 -12.66
N VAL A 186 16.03 -0.67 -11.86
CA VAL A 186 14.98 0.33 -12.09
C VAL A 186 15.57 1.72 -12.16
N LEU A 187 15.24 2.45 -13.22
CA LEU A 187 15.55 3.87 -13.37
C LEU A 187 14.25 4.67 -13.26
N ALA A 188 14.29 5.82 -12.58
CA ALA A 188 13.16 6.73 -12.46
C ALA A 188 13.54 8.14 -12.92
N ALA A 189 12.61 8.83 -13.57
CA ALA A 189 12.75 10.24 -13.92
C ALA A 189 11.43 10.98 -13.77
N GLY A 190 11.50 12.21 -13.30
CA GLY A 190 10.36 13.10 -13.13
C GLY A 190 10.39 14.23 -14.16
N THR A 191 9.23 14.73 -14.54
CA THR A 191 9.10 15.87 -15.45
C THR A 191 8.51 17.08 -14.74
N SER A 192 8.72 18.27 -15.31
CA SER A 192 8.08 19.51 -14.86
C SER A 192 6.57 19.58 -15.14
N ARG A 193 5.95 18.48 -15.60
CA ARG A 193 4.51 18.35 -15.84
C ARG A 193 3.88 17.26 -14.97
N GLY A 194 4.56 16.86 -13.90
CA GLY A 194 4.00 15.89 -12.96
C GLY A 194 4.10 14.43 -13.41
N ARG A 195 4.80 14.11 -14.50
CA ARG A 195 4.97 12.71 -14.93
C ARG A 195 6.22 12.08 -14.35
N VAL A 196 6.07 10.91 -13.73
CA VAL A 196 7.14 10.03 -13.25
C VAL A 196 7.25 8.85 -14.21
N ALA A 197 8.34 8.74 -14.94
CA ALA A 197 8.64 7.60 -15.80
C ALA A 197 9.55 6.61 -15.07
N LEU A 198 9.28 5.31 -15.24
CA LEU A 198 10.07 4.21 -14.69
C LEU A 198 10.57 3.33 -15.84
N TRP A 199 11.82 2.90 -15.81
CA TRP A 199 12.37 1.94 -16.76
C TRP A 199 12.91 0.73 -16.01
N HIS A 200 12.50 -0.46 -16.43
CA HIS A 200 13.07 -1.71 -15.96
C HIS A 200 14.14 -2.20 -16.92
N MET A 201 15.29 -2.57 -16.37
CA MET A 201 16.31 -3.30 -17.10
C MET A 201 15.79 -4.71 -17.38
N VAL A 202 15.75 -5.08 -18.65
CA VAL A 202 15.39 -6.42 -19.13
C VAL A 202 16.58 -6.95 -19.92
N THR A 203 17.03 -8.16 -19.61
CA THR A 203 18.03 -8.87 -20.39
C THR A 203 17.32 -9.76 -21.39
N VAL A 204 17.63 -9.59 -22.68
CA VAL A 204 17.08 -10.41 -23.76
C VAL A 204 18.22 -11.19 -24.38
N SER A 205 18.07 -12.51 -24.48
CA SER A 205 19.01 -13.35 -25.21
C SER A 205 18.77 -13.22 -26.72
N ASP A 206 19.82 -12.89 -27.46
CA ASP A 206 19.80 -12.93 -28.92
C ASP A 206 19.83 -14.40 -29.40
N GLN A 207 19.45 -14.66 -30.65
CA GLN A 207 19.45 -16.01 -31.25
C GLN A 207 20.85 -16.66 -31.26
N LYS A 208 21.90 -15.87 -31.02
CA LYS A 208 23.31 -16.30 -30.90
C LYS A 208 23.76 -16.56 -29.45
N GLY A 209 22.85 -16.46 -28.46
CA GLY A 209 23.17 -16.65 -27.04
C GLY A 209 23.81 -15.45 -26.35
N ASP A 210 23.91 -14.31 -27.05
CA ASP A 210 24.47 -13.07 -26.52
C ASP A 210 23.41 -12.31 -25.69
N MET A 211 23.76 -11.88 -24.48
CA MET A 211 22.83 -11.20 -23.58
C MET A 211 22.85 -9.69 -23.84
N LYS A 212 21.75 -9.14 -24.36
CA LYS A 212 21.61 -7.69 -24.58
C LYS A 212 20.69 -7.05 -23.56
N ILE A 213 21.17 -5.98 -22.95
CA ILE A 213 20.40 -5.15 -22.02
C ILE A 213 19.46 -4.24 -22.80
N HIS A 214 18.17 -4.27 -22.45
CA HIS A 214 17.16 -3.36 -22.94
C HIS A 214 16.46 -2.69 -21.77
N TRP A 215 16.16 -1.40 -21.89
CA TRP A 215 15.38 -0.67 -20.89
C TRP A 215 13.92 -0.61 -21.34
N LYS A 216 13.03 -1.28 -20.60
CA LYS A 216 11.59 -1.28 -20.85
C LYS A 216 10.92 -0.17 -20.04
N LEU A 217 10.43 0.85 -20.73
CA LEU A 217 9.61 1.91 -20.15
C LEU A 217 8.32 1.30 -19.58
N GLN A 218 8.01 1.62 -18.33
CA GLN A 218 6.74 1.31 -17.67
C GLN A 218 5.73 2.42 -17.90
N THR A 219 4.47 2.12 -17.63
CA THR A 219 3.41 3.12 -17.61
C THR A 219 3.80 4.26 -16.65
N PRO A 220 3.93 5.52 -17.14
CA PRO A 220 4.29 6.64 -16.29
C PRO A 220 3.21 6.90 -15.23
N ALA A 221 3.62 7.23 -14.00
CA ALA A 221 2.72 7.72 -12.97
C ALA A 221 2.54 9.23 -13.11
N GLU A 222 1.33 9.73 -12.85
CA GLU A 222 1.03 11.16 -12.84
C GLU A 222 0.86 11.66 -11.39
N VAL A 223 1.52 12.75 -11.07
CA VAL A 223 1.56 13.43 -9.77
C VAL A 223 1.27 14.91 -10.02
N GLU A 224 0.53 15.57 -9.14
CA GLU A 224 0.24 16.99 -9.31
C GLU A 224 1.49 17.87 -9.09
N GLY A 225 1.70 18.82 -10.00
CA GLY A 225 2.74 19.84 -9.88
C GLY A 225 4.11 19.46 -10.47
N ASN A 226 5.07 20.36 -10.32
CA ASN A 226 6.39 20.19 -10.89
C ASN A 226 7.23 19.27 -10.02
N ILE A 227 7.77 18.19 -10.60
CA ILE A 227 8.63 17.27 -9.84
C ILE A 227 9.99 17.91 -9.66
N SER A 228 10.38 18.13 -8.40
CA SER A 228 11.66 18.74 -8.01
C SER A 228 12.68 17.70 -7.59
N GLN A 229 12.24 16.58 -7.00
CA GLN A 229 13.12 15.55 -6.47
C GLN A 229 12.46 14.16 -6.51
N LEU A 230 13.27 13.15 -6.78
CA LEU A 230 12.93 11.73 -6.69
C LEU A 230 13.93 11.03 -5.78
N GLN A 231 13.45 10.16 -4.89
CA GLN A 231 14.32 9.38 -4.01
C GLN A 231 13.75 7.99 -3.76
N TRP A 232 14.54 6.97 -4.09
CA TRP A 232 14.22 5.58 -3.77
C TRP A 232 14.35 5.33 -2.27
N GLY A 233 13.38 4.60 -1.71
CA GLY A 233 13.48 4.03 -0.37
C GLY A 233 14.48 2.87 -0.33
N SER A 234 15.11 2.65 0.83
CA SER A 234 16.17 1.65 0.99
C SER A 234 15.71 0.19 0.95
N SER A 235 14.40 -0.11 1.10
CA SER A 235 13.97 -1.49 1.40
C SER A 235 12.61 -1.96 0.86
N SER A 236 11.91 -1.26 -0.05
CA SER A 236 10.51 -1.68 -0.36
C SER A 236 9.92 -1.30 -1.73
N HIS A 237 10.70 -1.17 -2.81
CA HIS A 237 10.17 -0.71 -4.12
C HIS A 237 9.38 0.62 -4.04
N LEU A 238 9.65 1.43 -3.01
CA LEU A 238 9.00 2.70 -2.77
C LEU A 238 9.82 3.84 -3.39
N LEU A 239 9.14 4.75 -4.08
CA LEU A 239 9.73 5.95 -4.65
C LEU A 239 9.05 7.18 -4.03
N ALA A 240 9.80 7.96 -3.27
CA ALA A 240 9.36 9.27 -2.82
C ALA A 240 9.49 10.28 -3.96
N VAL A 241 8.40 11.00 -4.23
CA VAL A 241 8.29 12.04 -5.25
C VAL A 241 7.96 13.36 -4.57
N CYS A 242 8.85 14.33 -4.66
CA CYS A 242 8.58 15.70 -4.22
C CYS A 242 8.07 16.51 -5.41
N SER A 243 6.84 17.01 -5.28
CA SER A 243 6.28 18.00 -6.20
C SER A 243 6.30 19.39 -5.56
N SER A 244 5.89 20.41 -6.32
CA SER A 244 5.74 21.78 -5.82
C SER A 244 4.68 21.92 -4.71
N SER A 245 3.73 21.00 -4.60
CA SER A 245 2.59 21.08 -3.68
C SER A 245 2.56 19.98 -2.62
N CYS A 246 3.19 18.83 -2.86
CA CYS A 246 3.14 17.71 -1.92
C CYS A 246 4.36 16.77 -2.04
N VAL A 247 4.45 15.83 -1.10
CA VAL A 247 5.34 14.66 -1.20
C VAL A 247 4.45 13.43 -1.33
N VAL A 248 4.66 12.66 -2.39
CA VAL A 248 3.90 11.43 -2.68
C VAL A 248 4.84 10.23 -2.58
N ILE A 249 4.37 9.16 -1.96
CA ILE A 249 5.07 7.88 -1.94
C ILE A 249 4.42 6.98 -3.00
N LEU A 250 5.16 6.65 -4.05
CA LEU A 250 4.74 5.68 -5.05
C LEU A 250 5.20 4.29 -4.62
N SER A 251 4.27 3.34 -4.67
CA SER A 251 4.55 1.91 -4.53
C SER A 251 4.22 1.20 -5.85
N GLU A 252 5.06 0.26 -6.25
CA GLU A 252 4.75 -0.63 -7.37
C GLU A 252 3.50 -1.46 -7.05
N HIS A 253 2.50 -1.42 -7.93
CA HIS A 253 1.28 -2.20 -7.79
C HIS A 253 0.91 -2.83 -9.13
N VAL A 254 0.51 -4.09 -9.11
CA VAL A 254 -0.03 -4.77 -10.30
C VAL A 254 -1.40 -4.14 -10.58
N MET A 255 -1.57 -3.52 -11.73
CA MET A 255 -2.85 -2.93 -12.11
C MET A 255 -3.91 -4.01 -12.24
N CYS A 256 -5.11 -3.75 -11.69
CA CYS A 256 -6.24 -4.65 -11.81
C CYS A 256 -6.80 -4.59 -13.25
N SER A 257 -7.10 -5.75 -13.81
CA SER A 257 -7.81 -5.83 -15.09
C SER A 257 -8.68 -7.07 -15.14
N HIS A 258 -9.83 -6.95 -15.80
CA HIS A 258 -10.70 -8.08 -16.07
C HIS A 258 -11.37 -7.91 -17.43
N TYR A 259 -11.39 -8.99 -18.20
CA TYR A 259 -12.08 -9.04 -19.49
C TYR A 259 -13.10 -10.17 -19.48
N SER A 260 -14.35 -9.84 -19.81
CA SER A 260 -15.41 -10.83 -19.94
C SER A 260 -16.43 -10.36 -20.95
N GLN A 261 -16.89 -11.28 -21.81
CA GLN A 261 -18.02 -11.07 -22.71
C GLN A 261 -18.01 -9.72 -23.46
N GLN A 262 -16.87 -9.40 -24.10
CA GLN A 262 -16.68 -8.18 -24.89
C GLN A 262 -16.70 -6.88 -24.06
N MET A 263 -16.45 -6.99 -22.75
CA MET A 263 -16.20 -5.88 -21.84
C MET A 263 -14.80 -6.02 -21.24
N ALA A 264 -13.96 -5.01 -21.40
CA ALA A 264 -12.68 -4.90 -20.68
C ALA A 264 -12.80 -3.82 -19.60
N ALA A 265 -12.38 -4.12 -18.38
CA ALA A 265 -12.02 -3.13 -17.39
C ALA A 265 -10.50 -3.17 -17.15
N VAL A 266 -9.88 -2.02 -17.19
CA VAL A 266 -8.43 -1.86 -16.97
C VAL A 266 -8.20 -0.68 -16.07
N GLN A 267 -7.55 -0.90 -14.93
CA GLN A 267 -7.11 0.17 -14.05
C GLN A 267 -6.03 1.00 -14.74
N LEU A 268 -6.19 2.33 -14.74
CA LEU A 268 -5.25 3.29 -15.34
C LEU A 268 -4.37 3.97 -14.29
N THR A 269 -4.96 4.30 -13.14
CA THR A 269 -4.26 4.87 -11.98
C THR A 269 -4.79 4.21 -10.71
N PRO A 270 -4.20 4.47 -9.53
CA PRO A 270 -4.74 3.94 -8.27
C PRO A 270 -6.23 4.28 -8.05
N ALA A 271 -6.76 5.32 -8.69
CA ALA A 271 -8.13 5.81 -8.54
C ALA A 271 -8.87 5.98 -9.89
N GLN A 272 -8.37 5.43 -11.00
CA GLN A 272 -9.02 5.53 -12.31
C GLN A 272 -9.16 4.16 -12.96
N LEU A 273 -10.35 3.88 -13.49
CA LEU A 273 -10.70 2.64 -14.17
C LEU A 273 -11.25 2.95 -15.57
N SER A 274 -10.72 2.28 -16.58
CA SER A 274 -11.25 2.35 -17.95
C SER A 274 -12.10 1.13 -18.25
N LEU A 275 -13.36 1.34 -18.64
CA LEU A 275 -14.24 0.32 -19.20
C LEU A 275 -14.36 0.50 -20.72
N ALA A 276 -14.17 -0.58 -21.46
CA ALA A 276 -14.36 -0.66 -22.91
C ALA A 276 -15.37 -1.75 -23.25
N ASN A 277 -16.46 -1.39 -23.93
CA ASN A 277 -17.42 -2.33 -24.48
C ASN A 277 -17.17 -2.49 -25.98
N PHE A 278 -16.66 -3.64 -26.38
CA PHE A 278 -16.34 -3.93 -27.78
C PHE A 278 -17.59 -4.23 -28.63
N ASN A 279 -18.74 -4.55 -28.03
CA ASN A 279 -19.98 -4.75 -28.79
C ASN A 279 -20.59 -3.43 -29.25
N THR A 280 -20.59 -2.41 -28.39
CA THR A 280 -21.17 -1.09 -28.67
C THR A 280 -20.12 -0.06 -29.07
N ASN A 281 -18.83 -0.44 -29.03
CA ASN A 281 -17.69 0.43 -29.26
C ASN A 281 -17.69 1.66 -28.32
N THR A 282 -18.13 1.48 -27.07
CA THR A 282 -18.20 2.55 -26.07
C THR A 282 -17.06 2.43 -25.08
N HIS A 283 -16.48 3.58 -24.73
CA HIS A 283 -15.40 3.70 -23.76
C HIS A 283 -15.82 4.67 -22.67
N ILE A 284 -15.65 4.27 -21.42
CA ILE A 284 -16.00 5.07 -20.25
C ILE A 284 -14.83 4.98 -19.27
N THR A 285 -14.47 6.12 -18.69
CA THR A 285 -13.46 6.18 -17.63
C THR A 285 -14.14 6.61 -16.34
N PHE A 286 -13.93 5.83 -15.28
CA PHE A 286 -14.39 6.10 -13.93
C PHE A 286 -13.25 6.67 -13.11
N HIS A 287 -13.59 7.60 -12.24
CA HIS A 287 -12.73 8.05 -11.16
C HIS A 287 -13.36 7.61 -9.84
N THR A 288 -12.56 6.99 -8.97
CA THR A 288 -13.00 6.55 -7.65
C THR A 288 -12.35 7.45 -6.59
N ASP A 289 -13.08 7.74 -5.52
CA ASP A 289 -12.52 8.53 -4.41
C ASP A 289 -11.54 7.71 -3.56
N THR A 290 -11.58 6.39 -3.71
CA THR A 290 -10.72 5.42 -3.02
C THR A 290 -9.83 4.65 -3.99
N HIS A 291 -8.80 3.98 -3.46
CA HIS A 291 -7.91 3.15 -4.26
C HIS A 291 -8.60 1.86 -4.73
N ILE A 292 -8.51 1.60 -6.04
CA ILE A 292 -9.02 0.37 -6.67
C ILE A 292 -8.15 -0.80 -6.22
N ARG A 293 -8.76 -1.78 -5.52
CA ARG A 293 -8.09 -2.99 -5.04
C ARG A 293 -8.29 -4.23 -5.91
N ALA A 294 -9.44 -4.31 -6.58
CA ALA A 294 -9.79 -5.41 -7.47
C ALA A 294 -10.78 -4.91 -8.52
N VAL A 295 -10.82 -5.59 -9.67
CA VAL A 295 -11.71 -5.26 -10.78
C VAL A 295 -12.27 -6.57 -11.32
N GLN A 296 -13.59 -6.68 -11.42
CA GLN A 296 -14.28 -7.75 -12.10
C GLN A 296 -15.40 -7.16 -12.97
N VAL A 297 -15.60 -7.75 -14.13
CA VAL A 297 -16.62 -7.35 -15.10
C VAL A 297 -17.39 -8.59 -15.49
N THR A 298 -18.69 -8.58 -15.27
CA THR A 298 -19.60 -9.61 -15.76
C THR A 298 -20.66 -8.93 -16.61
N LYS A 299 -20.90 -9.50 -17.78
CA LYS A 299 -22.07 -9.18 -18.59
C LYS A 299 -23.01 -10.36 -18.41
N VAL A 300 -24.25 -10.16 -18.00
CA VAL A 300 -25.27 -11.21 -18.04
C VAL A 300 -26.39 -10.63 -18.87
N ASN A 301 -26.40 -10.89 -20.18
CA ASN A 301 -27.50 -10.51 -21.09
C ASN A 301 -27.98 -9.04 -21.00
N GLY A 302 -27.12 -8.10 -20.59
CA GLY A 302 -27.49 -6.70 -20.41
C GLY A 302 -28.27 -6.36 -19.13
N ARG A 303 -28.42 -7.28 -18.17
CA ARG A 303 -29.05 -7.04 -16.87
C ARG A 303 -28.03 -7.24 -15.71
N PRO A 304 -28.09 -6.43 -14.64
CA PRO A 304 -27.38 -6.72 -13.40
C PRO A 304 -27.79 -8.10 -12.86
N ASP A 305 -26.87 -8.80 -12.20
CA ASP A 305 -27.22 -10.02 -11.47
C ASP A 305 -28.33 -9.69 -10.46
N ASN A 306 -29.31 -10.58 -10.33
CA ASN A 306 -30.37 -10.48 -9.34
C ASN A 306 -29.89 -10.80 -7.91
N LYS A 307 -28.63 -11.21 -7.75
CA LYS A 307 -28.06 -11.58 -6.46
C LYS A 307 -27.09 -10.52 -5.93
N VAL A 308 -27.15 -10.29 -4.62
CA VAL A 308 -26.08 -9.62 -3.88
C VAL A 308 -25.33 -10.67 -3.09
N TYR A 309 -24.01 -10.68 -3.24
CA TYR A 309 -23.11 -11.61 -2.58
C TYR A 309 -22.37 -10.92 -1.42
N PHE A 310 -22.28 -11.61 -0.29
CA PHE A 310 -21.58 -11.19 0.92
C PHE A 310 -20.55 -12.26 1.25
N TYR A 311 -19.28 -11.87 1.31
CA TYR A 311 -18.19 -12.77 1.64
C TYR A 311 -17.70 -12.48 3.05
N ASP A 312 -17.85 -13.46 3.94
CA ASP A 312 -17.33 -13.41 5.30
C ASP A 312 -15.86 -13.87 5.27
N ILE A 313 -14.95 -12.93 5.50
CA ILE A 313 -13.50 -13.16 5.44
C ILE A 313 -13.04 -14.06 6.61
N GLU A 314 -13.71 -14.01 7.75
CA GLU A 314 -13.32 -14.78 8.94
C GLU A 314 -13.77 -16.24 8.84
N LEU A 315 -14.97 -16.46 8.28
CA LEU A 315 -15.53 -17.80 8.10
C LEU A 315 -15.17 -18.45 6.76
N ASP A 316 -14.61 -17.70 5.81
CA ASP A 316 -14.37 -18.11 4.42
C ASP A 316 -15.66 -18.63 3.74
N THR A 317 -16.78 -17.97 4.01
CA THR A 317 -18.10 -18.34 3.48
C THR A 317 -18.65 -17.24 2.58
N LEU A 318 -19.31 -17.65 1.50
CA LEU A 318 -20.05 -16.77 0.60
C LEU A 318 -21.53 -16.94 0.89
N LEU A 319 -22.21 -15.87 1.29
CA LEU A 319 -23.65 -15.78 1.42
C LEU A 319 -24.21 -14.96 0.26
N TYR A 320 -25.46 -15.19 -0.13
CA TYR A 320 -26.14 -14.28 -1.06
C TYR A 320 -27.62 -14.09 -0.73
N PHE A 321 -28.14 -12.95 -1.17
CA PHE A 321 -29.58 -12.68 -1.25
C PHE A 321 -29.99 -12.56 -2.71
N ASP A 322 -31.01 -13.31 -3.10
CA ASP A 322 -31.54 -13.32 -4.45
C ASP A 322 -32.81 -12.45 -4.53
N PHE A 323 -32.70 -11.28 -5.16
CA PHE A 323 -33.82 -10.35 -5.40
C PHE A 323 -34.76 -10.81 -6.51
N PHE A 324 -34.42 -11.85 -7.29
CA PHE A 324 -35.38 -12.44 -8.21
C PHE A 324 -36.34 -13.35 -7.47
N THR A 325 -35.84 -14.14 -6.51
CA THR A 325 -36.68 -15.06 -5.72
C THR A 325 -37.15 -14.47 -4.39
N GLY A 326 -36.57 -13.35 -3.95
CA GLY A 326 -36.83 -12.73 -2.66
C GLY A 326 -36.27 -13.52 -1.47
N ARG A 327 -35.28 -14.40 -1.69
CA ARG A 327 -34.80 -15.37 -0.69
C ARG A 327 -33.27 -15.37 -0.52
N PRO A 328 -32.76 -15.58 0.72
CA PRO A 328 -31.36 -15.92 0.96
C PRO A 328 -31.05 -17.40 0.65
N GLU A 329 -29.75 -17.75 0.56
CA GLU A 329 -29.23 -19.08 0.21
C GLU A 329 -29.77 -20.26 1.06
N SER A 330 -30.20 -20.02 2.29
CA SER A 330 -30.43 -21.07 3.30
C SER A 330 -31.89 -21.47 3.54
N SER A 331 -32.75 -21.49 2.53
CA SER A 331 -34.19 -21.81 2.72
C SER A 331 -34.68 -23.06 1.98
N LEU A 332 -33.88 -24.14 1.95
CA LEU A 332 -34.34 -25.43 1.43
C LEU A 332 -34.95 -26.37 2.47
N ASP A 333 -34.89 -26.07 3.78
CA ASP A 333 -35.49 -26.93 4.80
C ASP A 333 -36.05 -26.16 6.02
N GLN A 334 -37.35 -26.42 6.27
CA GLN A 334 -38.08 -26.34 7.55
C GLN A 334 -38.72 -25.02 8.06
N SER A 335 -39.94 -25.26 8.56
CA SER A 335 -40.84 -24.54 9.50
C SER A 335 -41.59 -23.29 9.03
N GLU A 336 -42.92 -23.44 9.00
CA GLU A 336 -43.93 -22.40 9.02
C GLU A 336 -43.73 -21.49 10.24
N ASP A 337 -43.12 -20.32 10.05
CA ASP A 337 -43.21 -19.22 11.01
C ASP A 337 -43.60 -17.93 10.26
N GLY A 338 -44.78 -17.42 10.60
CA GLY A 338 -45.55 -16.41 9.86
C GLY A 338 -44.95 -15.00 9.75
N GLN A 339 -43.71 -14.79 10.19
CA GLN A 339 -43.02 -13.48 10.13
C GLN A 339 -41.93 -13.40 9.06
N ARG A 340 -41.46 -14.53 8.51
CA ARG A 340 -40.49 -14.58 7.40
C ARG A 340 -41.13 -14.36 6.02
N SER A 341 -42.45 -14.29 5.95
CA SER A 341 -43.27 -14.04 4.74
C SER A 341 -43.14 -12.62 4.16
N ARG A 342 -42.47 -11.67 4.85
CA ARG A 342 -42.40 -10.27 4.40
C ARG A 342 -41.50 -10.07 3.17
N CYS A 343 -40.46 -10.90 3.01
CA CYS A 343 -39.46 -10.74 1.95
C CYS A 343 -39.92 -11.28 0.58
N GLU A 344 -40.77 -12.31 0.57
CA GLU A 344 -41.04 -13.11 -0.64
C GLU A 344 -41.94 -12.42 -1.67
N GLY A 345 -42.84 -11.52 -1.23
CA GLY A 345 -43.79 -10.85 -2.12
C GLY A 345 -43.31 -9.52 -2.68
N GLU A 346 -42.66 -8.69 -1.84
CA GLU A 346 -42.33 -7.29 -2.18
C GLU A 346 -40.95 -7.14 -2.85
N LEU A 347 -40.00 -8.04 -2.55
CA LEU A 347 -38.62 -7.93 -3.03
C LEU A 347 -38.30 -8.86 -4.21
N ALA A 348 -39.22 -9.74 -4.60
CA ALA A 348 -39.04 -10.67 -5.70
C ALA A 348 -39.14 -10.00 -7.08
N ALA A 349 -38.54 -10.63 -8.09
CA ALA A 349 -38.45 -10.13 -9.46
C ALA A 349 -37.76 -8.75 -9.59
N ARG A 350 -36.73 -8.48 -8.77
CA ARG A 350 -35.94 -7.24 -8.81
C ARG A 350 -34.45 -7.52 -8.99
N CYS A 351 -33.70 -6.48 -9.34
CA CYS A 351 -32.25 -6.50 -9.47
C CYS A 351 -31.65 -5.33 -8.68
N PRO A 352 -30.60 -5.56 -7.86
CA PRO A 352 -29.83 -4.49 -7.24
C PRO A 352 -29.08 -3.66 -8.29
N VAL A 353 -29.06 -2.34 -8.13
CA VAL A 353 -28.41 -1.39 -9.07
C VAL A 353 -27.40 -0.45 -8.40
N SER A 354 -27.48 -0.30 -7.07
CA SER A 354 -26.51 0.46 -6.27
C SER A 354 -26.48 -0.11 -4.85
N GLN A 355 -25.36 0.07 -4.13
CA GLN A 355 -25.16 -0.49 -2.79
C GLN A 355 -24.25 0.38 -1.94
N PHE A 356 -24.55 0.48 -0.65
CA PHE A 356 -23.78 1.27 0.32
C PHE A 356 -23.80 0.60 1.69
N TRP A 357 -22.68 0.69 2.39
CA TRP A 357 -22.56 0.32 3.80
C TRP A 357 -22.58 1.59 4.65
N ASP A 358 -23.11 1.47 5.87
CA ASP A 358 -22.92 2.51 6.87
C ASP A 358 -21.51 2.40 7.48
N GLU A 359 -20.74 3.50 7.45
CA GLU A 359 -19.37 3.53 7.97
C GLU A 359 -19.33 3.44 9.51
N ASN A 360 -20.37 3.95 10.17
CA ASN A 360 -20.48 4.03 11.62
C ASN A 360 -21.23 2.82 12.23
N GLU A 361 -22.01 2.10 11.42
CA GLU A 361 -22.72 0.87 11.78
C GLU A 361 -22.42 -0.23 10.75
N PRO A 362 -21.34 -1.03 10.93
CA PRO A 362 -20.88 -1.99 9.93
C PRO A 362 -21.86 -3.16 9.69
N ARG A 363 -22.88 -3.32 10.55
CA ARG A 363 -23.95 -4.30 10.34
C ARG A 363 -25.00 -3.82 9.34
N LEU A 364 -25.01 -2.55 8.95
CA LEU A 364 -26.11 -1.98 8.15
C LEU A 364 -25.70 -1.79 6.69
N PHE A 365 -26.42 -2.48 5.81
CA PHE A 365 -26.23 -2.45 4.36
C PHE A 365 -27.51 -1.96 3.69
N VAL A 366 -27.38 -1.12 2.67
CA VAL A 366 -28.51 -0.68 1.82
C VAL A 366 -28.21 -0.88 0.35
N CYS A 367 -29.23 -1.20 -0.42
CA CYS A 367 -29.17 -1.22 -1.88
C CYS A 367 -30.41 -0.59 -2.52
N GLU A 368 -30.24 0.01 -3.70
CA GLU A 368 -31.38 0.30 -4.57
C GLU A 368 -31.64 -0.90 -5.46
N THR A 369 -32.92 -1.19 -5.66
CA THR A 369 -33.37 -2.28 -6.52
C THR A 369 -34.39 -1.78 -7.53
N VAL A 370 -34.38 -2.37 -8.73
CA VAL A 370 -35.32 -2.08 -9.84
C VAL A 370 -35.99 -3.36 -10.33
N PRO A 371 -37.21 -3.31 -10.89
CA PRO A 371 -37.88 -4.49 -11.44
C PRO A 371 -37.09 -5.12 -12.58
N ALA A 372 -36.96 -6.44 -12.56
CA ALA A 372 -36.21 -7.22 -13.53
C ALA A 372 -36.80 -7.17 -14.96
N ASN A 373 -38.08 -6.80 -15.10
CA ASN A 373 -38.80 -6.70 -16.39
C ASN A 373 -38.79 -5.29 -17.02
N SER A 374 -38.04 -4.34 -16.47
CA SER A 374 -37.90 -3.02 -17.09
C SER A 374 -37.08 -3.12 -18.38
N ASP A 375 -37.76 -3.28 -19.53
CA ASP A 375 -37.13 -3.33 -20.85
C ASP A 375 -36.52 -1.97 -21.19
N LEU A 376 -35.17 -1.89 -21.16
CA LEU A 376 -34.41 -0.70 -21.57
C LEU A 376 -34.43 -0.43 -23.09
N HIS A 377 -35.27 -1.13 -23.86
CA HIS A 377 -35.44 -0.97 -25.31
C HIS A 377 -36.91 -0.91 -25.72
N SER A 378 -37.61 0.18 -25.35
CA SER A 378 -38.73 0.66 -26.16
C SER A 378 -38.48 2.12 -26.57
N SER A 379 -38.09 2.30 -27.83
CA SER A 379 -38.00 3.59 -28.51
C SER A 379 -39.39 4.03 -28.95
N SER A 380 -40.26 4.36 -28.00
CA SER A 380 -41.57 4.97 -28.28
C SER A 380 -42.18 5.55 -27.00
N GLN A 381 -42.30 6.89 -27.01
CA GLN A 381 -43.05 7.74 -26.09
C GLN A 381 -44.12 7.06 -25.20
N SER A 382 -43.82 6.92 -23.91
CA SER A 382 -44.77 7.11 -22.80
C SER A 382 -44.01 7.26 -21.47
N GLN A 383 -44.48 8.16 -20.61
CA GLN A 383 -43.88 8.55 -19.31
C GLN A 383 -44.09 7.50 -18.19
N ILE A 384 -43.88 6.22 -18.47
CA ILE A 384 -44.14 5.10 -17.55
C ILE A 384 -42.98 4.12 -17.81
N GLU A 385 -41.92 3.91 -17.00
CA GLU A 385 -41.83 3.36 -15.64
C GLU A 385 -40.45 3.72 -15.02
N LYS A 386 -40.30 4.91 -14.39
CA LYS A 386 -39.10 5.28 -13.61
C LYS A 386 -39.36 5.34 -12.09
N ASP A 387 -40.53 4.85 -11.67
CA ASP A 387 -41.15 5.12 -10.37
C ASP A 387 -41.19 3.92 -9.41
N ASP A 388 -40.76 2.73 -9.84
CA ASP A 388 -40.71 1.55 -8.98
C ASP A 388 -39.25 1.22 -8.59
N VAL A 389 -38.56 2.14 -7.93
CA VAL A 389 -37.24 1.85 -7.34
C VAL A 389 -37.45 1.65 -5.84
N LEU A 390 -36.96 0.55 -5.27
CA LEU A 390 -36.99 0.34 -3.81
C LEU A 390 -35.59 0.53 -3.24
N VAL A 391 -35.55 1.14 -2.06
CA VAL A 391 -34.37 1.20 -1.20
C VAL A 391 -34.57 0.14 -0.13
N VAL A 392 -33.69 -0.85 -0.13
CA VAL A 392 -33.80 -2.04 0.72
C VAL A 392 -32.61 -2.08 1.66
N THR A 393 -32.89 -2.16 2.95
CA THR A 393 -31.89 -2.11 4.02
C THR A 393 -31.87 -3.42 4.78
N PHE A 394 -30.68 -3.96 5.01
CA PHE A 394 -30.43 -5.22 5.69
C PHE A 394 -29.52 -5.01 6.91
N PHE A 395 -29.76 -5.78 7.96
CA PHE A 395 -28.74 -6.13 8.93
C PHE A 395 -27.93 -7.33 8.41
N VAL A 396 -26.62 -7.20 8.39
CA VAL A 396 -25.67 -8.26 8.03
C VAL A 396 -24.87 -8.61 9.28
N THR A 397 -25.03 -9.83 9.76
CA THR A 397 -24.28 -10.33 10.92
C THR A 397 -23.73 -11.72 10.64
N GLN A 398 -22.64 -12.06 11.33
CA GLN A 398 -22.00 -13.36 11.22
C GLN A 398 -22.92 -14.49 11.73
N GLU A 399 -23.67 -14.24 12.82
CA GLU A 399 -24.52 -15.25 13.47
C GLU A 399 -25.86 -15.49 12.76
N HIS A 400 -26.49 -14.45 12.23
CA HIS A 400 -27.84 -14.52 11.68
C HIS A 400 -27.90 -14.26 10.16
N GLY A 401 -26.75 -14.03 9.52
CA GLY A 401 -26.65 -13.76 8.09
C GLY A 401 -27.33 -12.45 7.70
N LEU A 402 -28.18 -12.51 6.68
CA LEU A 402 -28.87 -11.36 6.10
C LEU A 402 -30.30 -11.26 6.63
N LEU A 403 -30.60 -10.16 7.30
CA LEU A 403 -31.89 -9.88 7.90
C LEU A 403 -32.47 -8.60 7.32
N LEU A 404 -33.66 -8.66 6.73
CA LEU A 404 -34.32 -7.48 6.19
C LEU A 404 -34.75 -6.52 7.32
N GLN A 405 -34.26 -5.29 7.29
CA GLN A 405 -34.61 -4.24 8.25
C GLN A 405 -35.78 -3.37 7.76
N ASP A 406 -35.67 -2.89 6.52
CA ASP A 406 -36.67 -2.02 5.90
C ASP A 406 -36.65 -2.12 4.36
N SER A 407 -37.79 -1.82 3.76
CA SER A 407 -37.96 -1.70 2.31
C SER A 407 -38.92 -0.55 2.04
N GLN A 408 -38.48 0.44 1.26
CA GLN A 408 -39.30 1.60 0.96
C GLN A 408 -39.11 2.08 -0.48
N PRO A 409 -40.17 2.60 -1.13
CA PRO A 409 -40.05 3.20 -2.45
C PRO A 409 -39.20 4.47 -2.41
N LYS A 410 -38.28 4.58 -3.36
CA LYS A 410 -37.49 5.78 -3.58
C LYS A 410 -38.42 6.91 -4.04
N PRO A 411 -38.40 8.08 -3.37
CA PRO A 411 -39.24 9.20 -3.78
C PRO A 411 -38.97 9.63 -5.23
N ALA A 412 -40.03 9.84 -6.01
CA ALA A 412 -39.95 10.19 -7.43
C ALA A 412 -39.19 11.50 -7.70
N THR A 413 -39.13 12.41 -6.72
CA THR A 413 -38.38 13.69 -6.78
C THR A 413 -36.86 13.51 -6.69
N LEU A 414 -36.38 12.32 -6.34
CA LEU A 414 -34.97 12.04 -6.09
C LEU A 414 -34.35 11.21 -7.21
N LEU A 415 -33.11 11.55 -7.57
CA LEU A 415 -32.38 10.95 -8.67
C LEU A 415 -31.87 9.57 -8.27
N SER A 416 -31.01 9.49 -7.25
CA SER A 416 -30.37 8.26 -6.78
C SER A 416 -29.99 8.34 -5.31
N LEU A 417 -29.87 7.19 -4.65
CA LEU A 417 -29.24 7.01 -3.35
C LEU A 417 -27.73 7.27 -3.47
N LEU A 418 -27.19 8.02 -2.52
CA LEU A 418 -25.79 8.44 -2.47
C LEU A 418 -25.04 7.74 -1.34
N ALA A 419 -25.68 7.62 -0.17
CA ALA A 419 -25.04 7.04 1.01
C ALA A 419 -26.09 6.67 2.08
N LEU A 420 -25.63 5.86 3.02
CA LEU A 420 -26.28 5.58 4.30
C LEU A 420 -25.33 6.02 5.42
N ASP A 421 -25.80 6.93 6.27
CA ASP A 421 -25.14 7.29 7.52
C ASP A 421 -26.24 7.55 8.55
N THR A 422 -26.45 6.54 9.39
CA THR A 422 -27.56 6.47 10.35
C THR A 422 -27.55 7.74 11.20
N PRO A 423 -28.68 8.47 11.31
CA PRO A 423 -30.04 8.01 11.06
C PRO A 423 -30.60 8.37 9.67
N TYR A 424 -29.76 8.65 8.66
CA TYR A 424 -30.23 9.14 7.37
C TYR A 424 -29.79 8.33 6.15
N TYR A 425 -30.70 8.25 5.18
CA TYR A 425 -30.37 8.05 3.77
C TYR A 425 -30.03 9.40 3.13
N TYR A 426 -28.98 9.46 2.33
CA TYR A 426 -28.62 10.63 1.52
C TYR A 426 -28.95 10.38 0.06
N TYR A 427 -29.65 11.31 -0.58
CA TYR A 427 -30.08 11.22 -1.98
C TYR A 427 -29.67 12.44 -2.78
N ILE A 428 -29.47 12.25 -4.09
CA ILE A 428 -29.29 13.34 -5.05
C ILE A 428 -30.68 13.85 -5.49
N CYS A 429 -30.89 15.16 -5.50
CA CYS A 429 -32.13 15.78 -5.98
C CYS A 429 -32.17 15.82 -7.52
N LYS A 430 -33.35 15.59 -8.13
CA LYS A 430 -33.54 15.87 -9.56
C LYS A 430 -33.62 17.39 -9.79
N LEU A 431 -32.82 17.95 -10.69
CA LEU A 431 -33.05 19.31 -11.19
C LEU A 431 -34.31 19.28 -12.07
N GLY A 432 -35.34 20.04 -11.72
CA GLY A 432 -36.53 20.21 -12.56
C GLY A 432 -36.23 21.04 -13.80
N GLU A 433 -36.89 20.73 -14.92
CA GLU A 433 -36.86 21.52 -16.16
C GLU A 433 -37.63 22.85 -16.06
N ASP A 434 -38.31 23.12 -14.95
CA ASP A 434 -38.79 24.45 -14.59
C ASP A 434 -38.38 24.71 -13.15
N GLY A 435 -37.77 25.86 -12.89
CA GLY A 435 -37.16 26.25 -11.62
C GLY A 435 -38.16 26.54 -10.51
N ASP A 436 -39.18 25.69 -10.32
CA ASP A 436 -40.18 25.84 -9.28
C ASP A 436 -40.16 24.67 -8.26
N ARG A 437 -40.21 25.05 -6.99
CA ARG A 437 -39.89 24.19 -5.84
C ARG A 437 -41.06 23.27 -5.50
N LEU A 438 -40.87 21.95 -5.59
CA LEU A 438 -41.85 20.94 -5.13
C LEU A 438 -41.59 20.34 -3.75
N VAL A 439 -40.58 20.82 -3.00
CA VAL A 439 -40.38 20.40 -1.60
C VAL A 439 -40.75 21.55 -0.67
N SER A 440 -42.01 21.56 -0.24
CA SER A 440 -42.47 22.40 0.87
C SER A 440 -42.27 21.62 2.17
N THR A 441 -41.24 21.94 2.94
CA THR A 441 -41.21 21.67 4.38
C THR A 441 -42.01 22.78 5.07
N PRO A 442 -42.96 22.47 5.98
CA PRO A 442 -43.62 23.51 6.76
C PRO A 442 -42.70 24.00 7.89
N ALA A 443 -42.67 25.32 8.05
CA ALA A 443 -42.08 26.10 9.14
C ALA A 443 -40.53 26.25 9.18
N ALA A 444 -40.03 27.36 8.64
CA ALA A 444 -39.43 28.45 9.42
C ALA A 444 -38.98 29.60 8.51
N THR A 445 -39.47 30.80 8.84
CA THR A 445 -38.98 32.17 8.55
C THR A 445 -38.07 32.43 7.34
N ALA A 446 -38.54 33.38 6.51
CA ALA A 446 -37.89 34.02 5.38
C ALA A 446 -36.39 34.32 5.54
N GLN A 447 -35.57 33.88 4.55
CA GLN A 447 -34.33 34.55 4.10
C GLN A 447 -33.72 33.87 2.85
N VAL A 448 -33.33 34.71 1.86
CA VAL A 448 -32.32 34.56 0.77
C VAL A 448 -32.48 33.39 -0.24
N PRO A 449 -32.34 33.59 -1.58
CA PRO A 449 -32.37 32.47 -2.52
C PRO A 449 -31.08 31.66 -2.36
N SER A 450 -31.15 30.55 -1.63
CA SER A 450 -30.07 29.59 -1.48
C SER A 450 -29.81 28.86 -2.80
N SER A 451 -28.52 28.62 -3.09
CA SER A 451 -28.03 27.76 -4.17
C SER A 451 -28.80 26.44 -4.25
N PRO A 452 -28.98 25.84 -5.45
CA PRO A 452 -29.74 24.61 -5.61
C PRO A 452 -29.18 23.52 -4.69
N GLN A 453 -29.97 23.05 -3.74
CA GLN A 453 -29.59 22.00 -2.82
C GLN A 453 -29.58 20.67 -3.57
N MET A 454 -28.38 20.25 -3.99
CA MET A 454 -28.19 19.06 -4.83
C MET A 454 -28.37 17.73 -4.08
N VAL A 455 -28.28 17.75 -2.74
CA VAL A 455 -28.36 16.57 -1.88
C VAL A 455 -29.38 16.79 -0.76
N VAL A 456 -30.21 15.79 -0.50
CA VAL A 456 -31.19 15.77 0.60
C VAL A 456 -30.98 14.54 1.47
N ARG A 457 -31.23 14.68 2.77
CA ARG A 457 -31.22 13.57 3.73
C ARG A 457 -32.64 13.20 4.14
N ARG A 458 -32.92 11.91 4.33
CA ARG A 458 -34.19 11.39 4.87
C ARG A 458 -33.91 10.43 6.00
N ALA A 459 -34.64 10.57 7.11
CA ALA A 459 -34.50 9.68 8.24
C ALA A 459 -34.88 8.24 7.88
N LEU A 460 -34.18 7.26 8.45
CA LEU A 460 -34.63 5.87 8.45
C LEU A 460 -35.99 5.77 9.16
N ARG A 461 -36.81 4.77 8.79
CA ARG A 461 -38.16 4.57 9.35
C ARG A 461 -38.19 4.62 10.88
N ASP A 462 -37.23 3.94 11.49
CA ASP A 462 -37.12 3.80 12.95
C ASP A 462 -36.63 5.09 13.64
N PHE A 463 -36.17 6.08 12.86
CA PHE A 463 -35.60 7.34 13.34
C PHE A 463 -36.44 8.58 13.03
N VAL A 464 -37.61 8.42 12.43
CA VAL A 464 -38.56 9.54 12.23
C VAL A 464 -39.00 10.07 13.58
N GLY A 465 -38.76 11.35 13.85
CA GLY A 465 -38.96 11.99 15.16
C GLY A 465 -37.80 11.82 16.15
N LEU A 466 -36.72 11.10 15.77
CA LEU A 466 -35.50 10.90 16.56
C LEU A 466 -34.24 11.34 15.80
N GLU A 467 -34.39 12.30 14.89
CA GLU A 467 -33.35 12.71 13.95
C GLU A 467 -32.12 13.34 14.63
N SER A 468 -32.31 14.00 15.77
CA SER A 468 -31.25 14.68 16.54
C SER A 468 -30.88 13.93 17.83
N CYS A 469 -31.04 12.60 17.86
CA CYS A 469 -30.67 11.80 19.01
C CYS A 469 -29.15 11.60 19.11
N GLU A 470 -28.67 11.35 20.33
CA GLU A 470 -27.24 11.09 20.59
C GLU A 470 -26.86 9.70 20.12
N LYS A 471 -25.57 9.50 19.83
CA LYS A 471 -25.05 8.21 19.33
C LYS A 471 -25.51 7.02 20.18
N GLN A 472 -25.50 7.14 21.51
CA GLN A 472 -25.94 6.06 22.40
C GLN A 472 -27.42 5.69 22.21
N THR A 473 -28.30 6.69 22.04
CA THR A 473 -29.72 6.45 21.75
C THR A 473 -29.92 5.85 20.36
N ARG A 474 -29.10 6.29 19.39
CA ARG A 474 -29.10 5.76 18.03
C ARG A 474 -28.69 4.29 17.99
N ASP A 475 -27.60 3.94 18.67
CA ASP A 475 -27.10 2.57 18.78
C ASP A 475 -28.11 1.68 19.51
N ALA A 476 -28.75 2.19 20.58
CA ALA A 476 -29.81 1.47 21.29
C ALA A 476 -31.07 1.24 20.40
N MET A 477 -31.44 2.21 19.55
CA MET A 477 -32.55 2.07 18.62
C MET A 477 -32.25 1.06 17.50
N LEU A 478 -31.03 1.07 16.97
CA LEU A 478 -30.59 0.06 16.00
C LEU A 478 -30.58 -1.35 16.60
N ASN A 479 -30.05 -1.51 17.82
CA ASN A 479 -30.08 -2.78 18.53
C ASN A 479 -31.52 -3.24 18.81
N PHE A 480 -32.40 -2.33 19.22
CA PHE A 480 -33.82 -2.63 19.37
C PHE A 480 -34.44 -3.15 18.06
N SER A 481 -34.18 -2.46 16.93
CA SER A 481 -34.65 -2.86 15.60
C SER A 481 -34.10 -4.23 15.20
N PHE A 482 -32.80 -4.47 15.42
CA PHE A 482 -32.15 -5.76 15.18
C PHE A 482 -32.76 -6.90 15.98
N TYR A 483 -32.91 -6.73 17.31
CA TYR A 483 -33.50 -7.75 18.18
C TYR A 483 -34.96 -8.05 17.83
N LEU A 484 -35.71 -7.02 17.43
CA LEU A 484 -37.06 -7.19 16.92
C LEU A 484 -37.08 -8.01 15.61
N THR A 485 -36.11 -7.80 14.71
CA THR A 485 -36.01 -8.53 13.44
C THR A 485 -35.63 -10.01 13.64
N ILE A 486 -34.79 -10.35 14.61
CA ILE A 486 -34.49 -11.76 14.93
C ILE A 486 -35.57 -12.44 15.78
N GLY A 487 -36.50 -11.67 16.36
CA GLY A 487 -37.57 -12.17 17.22
C GLY A 487 -37.17 -12.34 18.70
N ASP A 488 -36.04 -11.80 19.13
CA ASP A 488 -35.60 -11.80 20.54
C ASP A 488 -36.26 -10.65 21.30
N MET A 489 -37.45 -10.93 21.84
CA MET A 489 -38.26 -9.94 22.55
C MET A 489 -37.65 -9.49 23.87
N ASP A 490 -36.83 -10.32 24.52
CA ASP A 490 -36.23 -10.00 25.81
C ASP A 490 -35.11 -8.97 25.66
N GLU A 491 -34.21 -9.17 24.70
CA GLU A 491 -33.15 -8.21 24.38
C GLU A 491 -33.73 -6.94 23.74
N ALA A 492 -34.76 -7.05 22.90
CA ALA A 492 -35.50 -5.88 22.41
C ALA A 492 -36.08 -5.06 23.58
N PHE A 493 -36.67 -5.71 24.60
CA PHE A 493 -37.20 -5.01 25.76
C PHE A 493 -36.11 -4.36 26.64
N LYS A 494 -34.90 -4.91 26.67
CA LYS A 494 -33.75 -4.27 27.33
C LYS A 494 -33.27 -3.05 26.55
N ALA A 495 -33.16 -3.15 25.23
CA ALA A 495 -32.75 -2.06 24.36
C ALA A 495 -33.72 -0.86 24.44
N ILE A 496 -35.04 -1.10 24.46
CA ILE A 496 -36.04 -0.01 24.57
C ILE A 496 -36.06 0.68 25.94
N LYS A 497 -35.73 -0.04 27.03
CA LYS A 497 -35.61 0.57 28.37
C LYS A 497 -34.47 1.58 28.41
N LEU A 498 -33.35 1.26 27.76
CA LEU A 498 -32.22 2.19 27.64
C LEU A 498 -32.64 3.47 26.92
N ILE A 499 -33.41 3.37 25.84
CA ILE A 499 -33.93 4.54 25.10
C ILE A 499 -34.81 5.43 26.00
N LYS A 500 -35.76 4.85 26.75
CA LYS A 500 -36.65 5.60 27.65
C LYS A 500 -35.88 6.32 28.77
N SER A 501 -34.88 5.68 29.36
CA SER A 501 -34.05 6.28 30.40
C SER A 501 -33.32 7.54 29.93
N HIS A 502 -32.83 7.54 28.68
CA HIS A 502 -32.08 8.67 28.12
C HIS A 502 -33.01 9.83 27.69
N MET A 503 -34.21 9.54 27.19
CA MET A 503 -35.17 10.62 26.85
C MET A 503 -35.71 11.35 28.08
N ILE A 504 -35.89 10.66 29.21
CA ILE A 504 -36.34 11.27 30.47
C ILE A 504 -35.26 12.22 31.02
N HIS A 505 -33.98 11.80 31.02
CA HIS A 505 -32.86 12.67 31.44
C HIS A 505 -32.77 13.97 30.62
N LYS A 506 -33.08 13.91 29.31
CA LYS A 506 -33.01 15.09 28.44
C LYS A 506 -34.11 16.10 28.75
N HIS A 507 -35.32 15.65 29.07
CA HIS A 507 -36.42 16.53 29.47
C HIS A 507 -36.15 17.21 30.82
N GLU A 508 -35.59 16.51 31.82
CA GLU A 508 -35.25 17.11 33.12
C GLU A 508 -34.14 18.16 33.01
N VAL A 509 -33.11 17.93 32.18
CA VAL A 509 -32.00 18.90 31.99
C VAL A 509 -32.44 20.15 31.22
N GLN A 510 -33.42 20.02 30.32
CA GLN A 510 -33.93 21.15 29.53
C GLN A 510 -34.88 22.05 30.35
N GLU A 511 -35.65 21.50 31.28
CA GLU A 511 -36.45 22.30 32.24
C GLU A 511 -35.57 23.09 33.23
N ILE A 512 -34.45 22.52 33.68
CA ILE A 512 -33.52 23.20 34.60
C ILE A 512 -32.77 24.36 33.91
N SER A 513 -32.67 24.34 32.58
CA SER A 513 -31.99 25.40 31.81
C SER A 513 -32.90 26.57 31.42
N LEU A 514 -34.22 26.48 31.68
CA LEU A 514 -35.23 27.50 31.36
C LEU A 514 -35.84 28.19 32.60
N THR A 515 -35.33 27.88 33.80
CA THR A 515 -35.58 28.62 35.06
C THR A 515 -34.32 29.33 35.50
#